data_AF-A0A3B9HJC7-F1
#
_entry.id   AF-A0A3B9HJC7-F1
#
_cell.length_a   1.000
_cell.length_b   1.000
_cell.length_c   1.000
_cell.angle_alpha   90.00
_cell.angle_beta   90.00
_cell.angle_gamma   90.00
#
_symmetry.space_group_name_H-M   'P 1'
#
loop_
_entity.id
_entity.type
_entity.pdbx_description
1 polymer ?
#
loop_
_entity_poly.entity_id
_entity_poly.type
_entity_poly.pdbx_seq_one_letter_code
_entity_poly.pdbx_strand_id
1 'polypeptide(L)'
;MKRILTLMIAFMIGTALFAQQEFTFTPAGKKSKTIATVMQKGDTWILREGQGSVVIDYLPVNLPEEFKTDGQEVVFEGVLGEIPANVRLQGKPVEITLIKRLYRAVPKDKTDDIGHTDGGDKKQPEAIENLRGVVMLVANTWLIEGERNGHTERFVPDNMPEEFREEGLEVFVSGSAGYLDPNVRAMGRPFRITELTAVVEQKMDTTAIQEPMKDLFPFQEAGRITAVEGVVKLFSSDPDIYIIETNNGTRRYLPAIIPDAFKVHNLRVLVTGVYGEIPANVRLMGTPFEIEVIEEIK
;
A
#
# COMPACT_ATOMS: atom_id res chain seq x y z
N MET A 1 14.54 65.99 -40.53
CA MET A 1 14.46 64.54 -40.83
C MET A 1 14.97 63.76 -39.64
N LYS A 2 14.13 62.83 -39.17
CA LYS A 2 14.31 61.68 -38.26
C LYS A 2 15.51 61.63 -37.29
N ARG A 3 15.14 61.66 -35.99
CA ARG A 3 15.89 61.19 -34.82
C ARG A 3 15.92 59.65 -34.81
N ILE A 4 17.01 59.02 -34.39
CA ILE A 4 16.99 57.67 -33.79
C ILE A 4 17.86 57.69 -32.53
N LEU A 5 17.16 57.52 -31.42
CA LEU A 5 17.65 57.35 -30.05
C LEU A 5 17.81 55.83 -29.84
N THR A 6 19.01 55.35 -29.55
CA THR A 6 19.24 53.94 -29.21
C THR A 6 18.79 53.71 -27.78
N LEU A 7 17.64 53.05 -27.63
CA LEU A 7 17.02 52.69 -26.35
C LEU A 7 17.66 51.39 -25.83
N MET A 8 18.31 51.47 -24.67
CA MET A 8 18.72 50.33 -23.86
C MET A 8 17.46 49.68 -23.27
N ILE A 9 17.14 48.44 -23.67
CA ILE A 9 16.10 47.64 -23.02
C ILE A 9 16.78 46.80 -21.94
N ALA A 10 16.64 47.23 -20.69
CA ALA A 10 16.92 46.40 -19.53
C ALA A 10 15.77 45.41 -19.37
N PHE A 11 16.04 44.13 -19.65
CA PHE A 11 15.10 43.05 -19.42
C PHE A 11 15.18 42.66 -17.93
N MET A 12 14.33 43.27 -17.10
CA MET A 12 14.09 42.78 -15.73
C MET A 12 13.34 41.45 -15.82
N ILE A 13 14.07 40.34 -15.71
CA ILE A 13 13.48 39.02 -15.43
C ILE A 13 13.07 39.05 -13.96
N GLY A 14 11.80 39.37 -13.71
CA GLY A 14 11.18 39.11 -12.42
C GLY A 14 11.04 37.61 -12.24
N THR A 15 11.95 37.00 -11.49
CA THR A 15 11.76 35.66 -10.94
C THR A 15 10.68 35.76 -9.86
N ALA A 16 9.44 35.44 -10.22
CA ALA A 16 8.42 35.12 -9.23
C ALA A 16 8.86 33.84 -8.51
N LEU A 17 9.37 34.00 -7.30
CA LEU A 17 9.52 32.91 -6.33
C LEU A 17 8.11 32.39 -6.02
N PHE A 18 7.71 31.31 -6.68
CA PHE A 18 6.63 30.48 -6.17
C PHE A 18 7.19 29.77 -4.95
N ALA A 19 6.87 30.26 -3.76
CA ALA A 19 7.01 29.48 -2.56
C ALA A 19 6.12 28.23 -2.72
N GLN A 20 6.74 27.05 -2.91
CA GLN A 20 6.05 25.79 -2.69
C GLN A 20 5.61 25.80 -1.23
N GLN A 21 4.33 26.06 -0.99
CA GLN A 21 3.75 25.79 0.32
C GLN A 21 3.91 24.29 0.55
N GLU A 22 4.72 23.92 1.54
CA GLU A 22 4.81 22.55 2.00
C GLU A 22 3.42 22.13 2.50
N PHE A 23 2.85 21.14 1.83
CA PHE A 23 1.60 20.53 2.25
C PHE A 23 1.87 19.71 3.51
N THR A 24 1.32 20.13 4.65
CA THR A 24 1.33 19.33 5.88
C THR A 24 0.08 18.46 5.91
N PHE A 25 0.27 17.14 5.97
CA PHE A 25 -0.84 16.19 6.11
C PHE A 25 -1.30 16.16 7.57
N THR A 26 -2.54 16.57 7.83
CA THR A 26 -3.15 16.50 9.17
C THR A 26 -4.22 15.40 9.19
N PRO A 27 -4.04 14.30 9.95
CA PRO A 27 -5.04 13.23 10.04
C PRO A 27 -6.42 13.72 10.52
N ALA A 28 -7.47 13.34 9.78
CA ALA A 28 -8.86 13.78 9.99
C ALA A 28 -9.87 12.63 10.10
N GLY A 29 -9.47 11.40 9.80
CA GLY A 29 -10.35 10.23 9.87
C GLY A 29 -9.75 9.01 9.19
N LYS A 30 -10.40 7.85 9.31
CA LYS A 30 -9.99 6.62 8.64
C LYS A 30 -10.83 6.39 7.38
N LYS A 31 -10.21 5.86 6.33
CA LYS A 31 -10.86 5.30 5.15
C LYS A 31 -10.73 3.79 5.19
N SER A 32 -11.86 3.10 5.38
CA SER A 32 -11.92 1.64 5.26
C SER A 32 -11.64 1.21 3.83
N LYS A 33 -11.23 -0.06 3.67
CA LYS A 33 -11.05 -0.72 2.39
C LYS A 33 -12.18 -0.40 1.40
N THR A 34 -11.85 0.26 0.30
CA THR A 34 -12.77 0.61 -0.78
C THR A 34 -12.14 0.40 -2.15
N ILE A 35 -12.98 0.37 -3.19
CA ILE A 35 -12.55 0.29 -4.59
C ILE A 35 -12.44 1.71 -5.14
N ALA A 36 -11.36 2.00 -5.86
CA ALA A 36 -11.20 3.22 -6.62
C ALA A 36 -10.49 2.95 -7.96
N THR A 37 -10.61 3.90 -8.87
CA THR A 37 -9.85 3.93 -10.11
C THR A 37 -8.73 4.95 -9.97
N VAL A 38 -7.50 4.55 -10.27
CA VAL A 38 -6.37 5.47 -10.38
C VAL A 38 -6.59 6.34 -11.61
N MET A 39 -6.48 7.66 -11.45
CA MET A 39 -6.61 8.60 -12.55
C MET A 39 -5.52 9.66 -12.54
N GLN A 40 -5.04 10.03 -13.72
CA GLN A 40 -4.16 11.19 -13.89
C GLN A 40 -4.96 12.47 -14.18
N LYS A 41 -4.74 13.52 -13.37
CA LYS A 41 -5.30 14.86 -13.57
C LYS A 41 -4.18 15.90 -13.64
N GLY A 42 -3.79 16.27 -14.86
CA GLY A 42 -2.60 17.10 -15.07
C GLY A 42 -1.36 16.35 -14.58
N ASP A 43 -0.59 16.98 -13.69
CA ASP A 43 0.63 16.40 -13.11
C ASP A 43 0.37 15.60 -11.81
N THR A 44 -0.89 15.40 -11.43
CA THR A 44 -1.27 14.77 -10.16
C THR A 44 -2.04 13.47 -10.38
N TRP A 45 -1.70 12.45 -9.59
CA TRP A 45 -2.43 11.20 -9.53
C TRP A 45 -3.48 11.25 -8.42
N ILE A 46 -4.68 10.77 -8.70
CA ILE A 46 -5.79 10.70 -7.74
C ILE A 46 -6.38 9.29 -7.73
N LEU A 47 -7.07 8.96 -6.63
CA LEU A 47 -7.93 7.77 -6.54
C LEU A 47 -9.39 8.21 -6.61
N ARG A 48 -10.12 7.78 -7.62
CA ARG A 48 -11.54 8.08 -7.78
C ARG A 48 -12.40 6.93 -7.28
N GLU A 49 -13.16 7.16 -6.23
CA GLU A 49 -14.16 6.22 -5.73
C GLU A 49 -15.54 6.53 -6.32
N GLY A 50 -16.27 5.47 -6.67
CA GLY A 50 -17.63 5.55 -7.19
C GLY A 50 -17.72 5.56 -8.72
N GLN A 51 -18.95 5.39 -9.22
CA GLN A 51 -19.28 5.44 -10.65
C GLN A 51 -20.48 6.36 -10.87
N GLY A 52 -20.51 7.04 -12.03
CA GLY A 52 -21.63 7.88 -12.42
C GLY A 52 -21.67 9.25 -11.75
N SER A 53 -22.80 9.61 -11.13
CA SER A 53 -23.07 10.98 -10.64
C SER A 53 -22.53 11.27 -9.23
N VAL A 54 -22.11 10.25 -8.48
CA VAL A 54 -21.51 10.40 -7.15
C VAL A 54 -20.09 9.85 -7.21
N VAL A 55 -19.13 10.76 -7.32
CA VAL A 55 -17.70 10.45 -7.33
C VAL A 55 -17.00 11.20 -6.22
N ILE A 56 -16.06 10.54 -5.57
CA ILE A 56 -15.18 11.13 -4.55
C ILE A 56 -13.75 10.97 -5.04
N ASP A 57 -13.05 12.09 -5.20
CA ASP A 57 -11.64 12.07 -5.58
C ASP A 57 -10.78 12.16 -4.31
N TYR A 58 -9.80 11.27 -4.20
CA TYR A 58 -8.79 11.27 -3.16
C TYR A 58 -7.44 11.65 -3.74
N LEU A 59 -6.68 12.46 -3.00
CA LEU A 59 -5.33 12.86 -3.33
C LEU A 59 -4.35 12.04 -2.48
N PRO A 60 -3.77 10.95 -3.01
CA PRO A 60 -2.81 10.15 -2.27
C PRO A 60 -1.50 10.91 -2.09
N VAL A 61 -1.03 11.03 -0.85
CA VAL A 61 0.26 11.69 -0.55
C VAL A 61 1.46 10.76 -0.76
N ASN A 62 1.20 9.46 -0.82
CA ASN A 62 2.19 8.38 -0.88
C ASN A 62 1.79 7.29 -1.91
N LEU A 63 1.22 7.67 -3.06
CA LEU A 63 0.88 6.68 -4.11
C LEU A 63 2.16 6.04 -4.66
N PRO A 64 2.34 4.72 -4.53
CA PRO A 64 3.54 4.05 -5.03
C PRO A 64 3.61 4.13 -6.57
N GLU A 65 4.82 4.21 -7.12
CA GLU A 65 5.04 4.35 -8.57
C GLU A 65 4.37 3.23 -9.37
N GLU A 66 4.39 1.99 -8.87
CA GLU A 66 3.76 0.83 -9.51
C GLU A 66 2.22 0.93 -9.63
N PHE A 67 1.58 1.83 -8.89
CA PHE A 67 0.14 2.07 -8.96
C PHE A 67 -0.20 3.31 -9.81
N LYS A 68 0.77 4.04 -10.36
CA LYS A 68 0.54 5.20 -11.25
C LYS A 68 0.23 4.78 -12.69
N THR A 69 -0.83 4.01 -12.84
CA THR A 69 -1.36 3.58 -14.14
C THR A 69 -2.78 4.11 -14.30
N ASP A 70 -3.00 4.96 -15.31
CA ASP A 70 -4.31 5.58 -15.54
C ASP A 70 -5.36 4.51 -15.88
N GLY A 71 -6.52 4.60 -15.21
CA GLY A 71 -7.61 3.64 -15.35
C GLY A 71 -7.47 2.35 -14.53
N GLN A 72 -6.37 2.14 -13.79
CA GLN A 72 -6.19 0.95 -12.96
C GLN A 72 -7.21 0.93 -11.81
N GLU A 73 -8.01 -0.14 -11.71
CA GLU A 73 -8.84 -0.38 -10.53
C GLU A 73 -7.95 -0.88 -9.38
N VAL A 74 -8.16 -0.30 -8.21
CA VAL A 74 -7.43 -0.63 -6.98
C VAL A 74 -8.40 -0.77 -5.82
N VAL A 75 -8.00 -1.58 -4.85
CA VAL A 75 -8.60 -1.62 -3.52
C VAL A 75 -7.63 -0.95 -2.57
N PHE A 76 -8.05 0.10 -1.87
CA PHE A 76 -7.18 0.82 -0.93
C PHE A 76 -7.85 1.09 0.41
N GLU A 77 -7.03 1.26 1.44
CA GLU A 77 -7.41 1.75 2.76
C GLU A 77 -6.37 2.77 3.24
N GLY A 78 -6.75 3.67 4.15
CA GLY A 78 -5.83 4.72 4.58
C GLY A 78 -6.37 5.67 5.62
N VAL A 79 -5.58 6.69 5.93
CA VAL A 79 -5.94 7.81 6.78
C VAL A 79 -6.30 8.99 5.89
N LEU A 80 -7.43 9.63 6.14
CA LEU A 80 -7.87 10.84 5.44
C LEU A 80 -7.23 12.05 6.11
N GLY A 81 -6.77 13.00 5.31
CA GLY A 81 -6.24 14.27 5.80
C GLY A 81 -7.27 15.40 5.75
N GLU A 82 -7.03 16.44 6.54
CA GLU A 82 -7.73 17.71 6.44
C GLU A 82 -7.28 18.48 5.19
N ILE A 83 -8.20 19.26 4.62
CA ILE A 83 -7.86 20.21 3.57
C ILE A 83 -7.51 21.53 4.25
N PRO A 84 -6.26 22.04 4.13
CA PRO A 84 -5.87 23.29 4.77
C PRO A 84 -6.78 24.46 4.37
N ALA A 85 -7.02 25.37 5.30
CA ALA A 85 -7.78 26.58 5.02
C ALA A 85 -7.15 27.36 3.86
N ASN A 86 -7.97 27.76 2.89
CA ASN A 86 -7.58 28.50 1.68
C ASN A 86 -6.84 27.70 0.59
N VAL A 87 -6.67 26.39 0.74
CA VAL A 87 -6.08 25.53 -0.31
C VAL A 87 -7.19 24.78 -1.05
N ARG A 88 -7.08 24.70 -2.38
CA ARG A 88 -7.93 23.84 -3.22
C ARG A 88 -7.10 22.69 -3.75
N LEU A 89 -7.43 21.47 -3.33
CA LEU A 89 -6.77 20.25 -3.77
C LEU A 89 -7.62 19.53 -4.83
N GLN A 90 -6.97 18.68 -5.63
CA GLN A 90 -7.63 17.86 -6.67
C GLN A 90 -8.45 16.68 -6.11
N GLY A 91 -8.46 16.53 -4.78
CA GLY A 91 -9.20 15.51 -4.04
C GLY A 91 -9.01 15.67 -2.53
N LYS A 92 -9.68 14.83 -1.73
CA LYS A 92 -9.46 14.73 -0.29
C LYS A 92 -8.11 14.04 -0.03
N PRO A 93 -7.18 14.65 0.74
CA PRO A 93 -5.90 14.02 1.04
C PRO A 93 -6.10 12.64 1.66
N VAL A 94 -5.31 11.67 1.23
CA VAL A 94 -5.25 10.35 1.84
C VAL A 94 -3.81 9.88 1.95
N GLU A 95 -3.45 9.38 3.11
CA GLU A 95 -2.26 8.58 3.33
C GLU A 95 -2.67 7.11 3.24
N ILE A 96 -2.21 6.45 2.19
CA ILE A 96 -2.53 5.05 1.89
C ILE A 96 -1.78 4.18 2.89
N THR A 97 -2.52 3.31 3.58
CA THR A 97 -1.93 2.28 4.47
C THR A 97 -1.94 0.90 3.83
N LEU A 98 -2.80 0.67 2.83
CA LEU A 98 -2.82 -0.54 2.01
C LEU A 98 -3.39 -0.19 0.64
N ILE A 99 -2.81 -0.74 -0.42
CA ILE A 99 -3.32 -0.65 -1.78
C ILE A 99 -3.05 -1.95 -2.54
N LYS A 100 -4.03 -2.41 -3.32
CA LYS A 100 -3.98 -3.66 -4.08
C LYS A 100 -4.54 -3.44 -5.48
N ARG A 101 -3.94 -4.07 -6.51
CA ARG A 101 -4.52 -4.05 -7.86
C ARG A 101 -5.74 -4.95 -7.89
N LEU A 102 -6.82 -4.44 -8.46
CA LEU A 102 -8.04 -5.19 -8.71
C LEU A 102 -8.21 -5.39 -10.21
N TYR A 103 -8.41 -6.63 -10.61
CA TYR A 103 -8.77 -7.00 -11.96
C TYR A 103 -10.12 -7.71 -11.95
N ARG A 104 -11.01 -7.23 -12.82
CA ARG A 104 -12.30 -7.85 -13.10
C ARG A 104 -12.30 -8.30 -14.56
N ALA A 105 -12.52 -9.59 -14.80
CA ALA A 105 -12.69 -10.04 -16.16
C ALA A 105 -14.03 -9.56 -16.69
N VAL A 106 -14.04 -8.96 -17.88
CA VAL A 106 -15.27 -8.73 -18.63
C VAL A 106 -15.82 -10.11 -19.02
N PRO A 107 -17.09 -10.44 -18.71
CA PRO A 107 -17.68 -11.68 -19.19
C PRO A 107 -17.62 -11.66 -20.72
N LYS A 108 -16.79 -12.51 -21.35
CA LYS A 108 -17.07 -12.84 -22.77
C LYS A 108 -18.30 -13.73 -22.75
N ASP A 109 -19.17 -13.55 -23.72
CA ASP A 109 -20.39 -14.33 -23.88
C ASP A 109 -20.14 -15.82 -23.64
N LYS A 110 -21.02 -16.41 -22.83
CA LYS A 110 -20.97 -17.77 -22.29
C LYS A 110 -20.97 -18.83 -23.41
N THR A 111 -19.86 -19.07 -24.11
CA THR A 111 -19.78 -20.19 -25.08
C THR A 111 -18.39 -20.64 -25.49
N ASP A 112 -17.30 -20.08 -24.96
CA ASP A 112 -15.97 -20.62 -25.28
C ASP A 112 -15.63 -21.74 -24.30
N ASP A 113 -15.69 -22.99 -24.79
CA ASP A 113 -15.40 -24.23 -24.07
C ASP A 113 -14.11 -24.14 -23.24
N ILE A 114 -14.25 -24.01 -21.92
CA ILE A 114 -13.15 -24.22 -20.96
C ILE A 114 -12.93 -25.74 -20.86
N GLY A 115 -12.37 -26.33 -21.93
CA GLY A 115 -12.02 -27.74 -22.04
C GLY A 115 -12.75 -28.48 -23.17
N HIS A 116 -12.00 -29.01 -24.13
CA HIS A 116 -12.48 -30.07 -25.03
C HIS A 116 -12.51 -31.39 -24.27
N THR A 117 -13.71 -31.95 -24.08
CA THR A 117 -13.89 -33.38 -23.81
C THR A 117 -14.55 -34.00 -25.04
N ASP A 118 -13.75 -34.65 -25.89
CA ASP A 118 -14.29 -35.58 -26.87
C ASP A 118 -14.77 -36.84 -26.11
N GLY A 119 -16.08 -36.93 -25.93
CA GLY A 119 -16.77 -38.15 -25.49
C GLY A 119 -17.27 -38.15 -24.04
N GLY A 120 -18.60 -38.12 -23.90
CA GLY A 120 -19.35 -38.61 -22.73
C GLY A 120 -19.29 -37.73 -21.48
N ASP A 121 -20.41 -37.08 -21.18
CA ASP A 121 -20.68 -36.22 -20.01
C ASP A 121 -19.91 -34.88 -19.95
N LYS A 122 -20.58 -33.82 -20.42
CA LYS A 122 -20.17 -32.43 -20.20
C LYS A 122 -20.16 -32.12 -18.70
N LYS A 123 -19.04 -32.39 -18.02
CA LYS A 123 -18.84 -31.95 -16.64
C LYS A 123 -18.82 -30.42 -16.61
N GLN A 124 -19.73 -29.85 -15.82
CA GLN A 124 -19.83 -28.41 -15.68
C GLN A 124 -18.56 -27.85 -15.03
N PRO A 125 -18.04 -26.69 -15.47
CA PRO A 125 -16.90 -26.04 -14.81
C PRO A 125 -17.18 -25.81 -13.33
N GLU A 126 -16.17 -26.04 -12.50
CA GLU A 126 -16.23 -25.83 -11.06
C GLU A 126 -16.00 -24.36 -10.73
N ALA A 127 -16.89 -23.73 -9.96
CA ALA A 127 -16.67 -22.37 -9.48
C ALA A 127 -15.63 -22.38 -8.36
N ILE A 128 -14.61 -21.54 -8.50
CA ILE A 128 -13.59 -21.28 -7.48
C ILE A 128 -13.77 -19.86 -7.00
N GLU A 129 -13.90 -19.67 -5.69
CA GLU A 129 -14.10 -18.36 -5.07
C GLU A 129 -12.93 -18.05 -4.13
N ASN A 130 -12.34 -16.87 -4.31
CA ASN A 130 -11.36 -16.26 -3.42
C ASN A 130 -10.21 -17.21 -3.00
N LEU A 131 -9.71 -18.01 -3.94
CA LEU A 131 -8.56 -18.87 -3.73
C LEU A 131 -7.31 -18.00 -3.56
N ARG A 132 -6.58 -18.18 -2.46
CA ARG A 132 -5.23 -17.63 -2.32
C ARG A 132 -4.25 -18.49 -3.11
N GLY A 133 -3.43 -17.87 -3.94
CA GLY A 133 -2.42 -18.56 -4.72
C GLY A 133 -1.21 -17.69 -5.05
N VAL A 134 -0.23 -18.30 -5.71
CA VAL A 134 1.00 -17.69 -6.17
C VAL A 134 1.10 -17.87 -7.68
N VAL A 135 1.41 -16.79 -8.39
CA VAL A 135 1.66 -16.81 -9.83
C VAL A 135 3.03 -17.43 -10.10
N MET A 136 3.09 -18.39 -11.03
CA MET A 136 4.34 -19.03 -11.44
C MET A 136 4.46 -19.09 -12.96
N LEU A 137 5.70 -19.08 -13.45
CA LEU A 137 6.02 -19.30 -14.86
C LEU A 137 6.62 -20.69 -15.03
N VAL A 138 5.92 -21.60 -15.70
CA VAL A 138 6.40 -22.96 -15.96
C VAL A 138 6.35 -23.24 -17.45
N ALA A 139 7.50 -23.59 -18.04
CA ALA A 139 7.60 -23.91 -19.47
C ALA A 139 6.92 -22.86 -20.38
N ASN A 140 7.15 -21.57 -20.09
CA ASN A 140 6.57 -20.43 -20.80
C ASN A 140 5.04 -20.28 -20.68
N THR A 141 4.43 -20.93 -19.68
CA THR A 141 3.01 -20.84 -19.35
C THR A 141 2.84 -20.25 -17.95
N TRP A 142 2.06 -19.17 -17.85
CA TRP A 142 1.69 -18.58 -16.56
C TRP A 142 0.57 -19.38 -15.91
N LEU A 143 0.76 -19.72 -14.63
CA LEU A 143 -0.20 -20.50 -13.86
C LEU A 143 -0.32 -19.95 -12.44
N ILE A 144 -1.39 -20.33 -11.75
CA ILE A 144 -1.63 -19.99 -10.35
C ILE A 144 -1.61 -21.28 -9.56
N GLU A 145 -0.72 -21.39 -8.58
CA GLU A 145 -0.70 -22.49 -7.61
C GLU A 145 -1.35 -22.03 -6.32
N GLY A 146 -2.35 -22.76 -5.84
CA GLY A 146 -3.07 -22.45 -4.61
C GLY A 146 -3.36 -23.71 -3.80
N GLU A 147 -3.55 -23.56 -2.50
CA GLU A 147 -3.93 -24.67 -1.62
C GLU A 147 -5.45 -24.69 -1.43
N ARG A 148 -6.05 -25.85 -1.66
CA ARG A 148 -7.48 -26.07 -1.46
C ARG A 148 -7.72 -27.48 -0.92
N ASN A 149 -8.52 -27.59 0.13
CA ASN A 149 -8.83 -28.87 0.78
C ASN A 149 -7.58 -29.67 1.21
N GLY A 150 -6.50 -28.98 1.63
CA GLY A 150 -5.24 -29.60 2.04
C GLY A 150 -4.39 -30.16 0.89
N HIS A 151 -4.73 -29.79 -0.36
CA HIS A 151 -3.99 -30.19 -1.54
C HIS A 151 -3.57 -28.95 -2.35
N THR A 152 -2.37 -29.00 -2.90
CA THR A 152 -1.89 -28.01 -3.86
C THR A 152 -2.54 -28.28 -5.22
N GLU A 153 -3.30 -27.30 -5.72
CA GLU A 153 -3.88 -27.31 -7.06
C GLU A 153 -3.20 -26.25 -7.93
N ARG A 154 -3.02 -26.58 -9.21
CA ARG A 154 -2.50 -25.64 -10.23
C ARG A 154 -3.59 -25.31 -11.23
N PHE A 155 -3.69 -24.03 -11.56
CA PHE A 155 -4.64 -23.49 -12.52
C PHE A 155 -3.89 -22.81 -13.65
N VAL A 156 -4.27 -23.06 -14.89
CA VAL A 156 -3.70 -22.42 -16.09
C VAL A 156 -4.75 -21.46 -16.64
N PRO A 157 -4.64 -20.15 -16.35
CA PRO A 157 -5.63 -19.20 -16.80
C PRO A 157 -5.53 -18.90 -18.29
N ASP A 158 -6.66 -18.89 -19.00
CA ASP A 158 -6.73 -18.48 -20.41
C ASP A 158 -6.70 -16.95 -20.59
N ASN A 159 -6.98 -16.21 -19.50
CA ASN A 159 -7.18 -14.77 -19.50
C ASN A 159 -6.37 -14.03 -18.40
N MET A 160 -5.19 -14.53 -18.04
CA MET A 160 -4.33 -13.82 -17.08
C MET A 160 -3.87 -12.46 -17.67
N PRO A 161 -4.18 -11.34 -17.00
CA PRO A 161 -3.74 -10.01 -17.43
C PRO A 161 -2.22 -9.88 -17.36
N GLU A 162 -1.65 -9.05 -18.23
CA GLU A 162 -0.19 -8.89 -18.33
C GLU A 162 0.40 -8.32 -17.04
N GLU A 163 -0.32 -7.43 -16.37
CA GLU A 163 0.08 -6.78 -15.12
C GLU A 163 0.07 -7.70 -13.89
N PHE A 164 -0.39 -8.95 -14.04
CA PHE A 164 -0.32 -10.01 -13.03
C PHE A 164 0.65 -11.14 -13.41
N ARG A 165 1.34 -11.04 -14.56
CA ARG A 165 2.34 -12.02 -15.01
C ARG A 165 3.70 -11.74 -14.37
N GLU A 166 3.73 -11.86 -13.06
CA GLU A 166 4.94 -11.69 -12.25
C GLU A 166 5.16 -12.96 -11.43
N GLU A 167 6.36 -13.54 -11.56
CA GLU A 167 6.70 -14.78 -10.87
C GLU A 167 6.81 -14.54 -9.36
N GLY A 168 6.10 -15.34 -8.57
CA GLY A 168 6.03 -15.20 -7.12
C GLY A 168 4.94 -14.24 -6.61
N LEU A 169 4.16 -13.60 -7.49
CA LEU A 169 3.10 -12.69 -7.09
C LEU A 169 1.98 -13.44 -6.33
N GLU A 170 1.74 -13.04 -5.08
CA GLU A 170 0.60 -13.53 -4.31
C GLU A 170 -0.71 -12.91 -4.80
N VAL A 171 -1.71 -13.75 -5.04
CA VAL A 171 -3.01 -13.33 -5.56
C VAL A 171 -4.17 -13.99 -4.81
N PHE A 172 -5.31 -13.29 -4.79
CA PHE A 172 -6.61 -13.90 -4.56
C PHE A 172 -7.33 -13.99 -5.91
N VAL A 173 -7.79 -15.20 -6.25
CA VAL A 173 -8.41 -15.47 -7.55
C VAL A 173 -9.77 -16.12 -7.39
N SER A 174 -10.74 -15.65 -8.17
CA SER A 174 -12.04 -16.28 -8.38
C SER A 174 -12.23 -16.58 -9.86
N GLY A 175 -12.95 -17.64 -10.19
CA GLY A 175 -13.14 -18.03 -11.57
C GLY A 175 -13.83 -19.37 -11.77
N SER A 176 -13.71 -19.91 -12.98
CA SER A 176 -14.24 -21.22 -13.34
C SER A 176 -13.11 -22.16 -13.75
N ALA A 177 -12.98 -23.27 -13.04
CA ALA A 177 -12.01 -24.32 -13.32
C ALA A 177 -12.63 -25.41 -14.21
N GLY A 178 -12.01 -25.63 -15.37
CA GLY A 178 -12.35 -26.72 -16.27
C GLY A 178 -11.97 -28.10 -15.70
N TYR A 179 -12.42 -29.13 -16.42
CA TYR A 179 -12.07 -30.51 -16.16
C TYR A 179 -10.83 -30.91 -16.97
N LEU A 180 -9.99 -31.76 -16.38
CA LEU A 180 -8.91 -32.45 -17.09
C LEU A 180 -9.25 -33.93 -17.19
N ASP A 181 -9.14 -34.48 -18.40
CA ASP A 181 -9.18 -35.93 -18.57
C ASP A 181 -8.02 -36.56 -17.75
N PRO A 182 -8.27 -37.61 -16.95
CA PRO A 182 -7.23 -38.28 -16.16
C PRO A 182 -6.02 -38.78 -16.97
N ASN A 183 -6.18 -39.00 -18.27
CA ASN A 183 -5.13 -39.45 -19.17
C ASN A 183 -4.31 -38.31 -19.79
N VAL A 184 -4.72 -37.05 -19.60
CA VAL A 184 -4.00 -35.89 -20.11
C VAL A 184 -3.03 -35.37 -19.05
N ARG A 185 -1.74 -35.34 -19.39
CA ARG A 185 -0.72 -34.68 -18.56
C ARG A 185 -0.74 -33.18 -18.86
N ALA A 186 -1.44 -32.42 -18.01
CA ALA A 186 -1.44 -30.96 -18.06
C ALA A 186 -0.61 -30.36 -16.92
N MET A 187 -0.14 -29.13 -17.12
CA MET A 187 0.61 -28.37 -16.10
C MET A 187 -0.30 -27.84 -14.97
N GLY A 188 -1.60 -27.78 -15.21
CA GLY A 188 -2.64 -27.39 -14.27
C GLY A 188 -4.01 -27.46 -14.95
N ARG A 189 -5.08 -27.31 -14.17
CA ARG A 189 -6.46 -27.29 -14.66
C ARG A 189 -6.71 -26.04 -15.50
N PRO A 190 -7.37 -26.13 -16.67
CA PRO A 190 -7.82 -24.95 -17.38
C PRO A 190 -8.64 -24.07 -16.46
N PHE A 191 -8.38 -22.77 -16.47
CA PHE A 191 -9.03 -21.84 -15.56
C PHE A 191 -9.40 -20.57 -16.30
N ARG A 192 -10.54 -20.00 -15.93
CA ARG A 192 -10.96 -18.69 -16.42
C ARG A 192 -11.23 -17.78 -15.27
N ILE A 193 -10.41 -16.74 -15.16
CA ILE A 193 -10.47 -15.79 -14.06
C ILE A 193 -11.70 -14.90 -14.25
N THR A 194 -12.48 -14.72 -13.19
CA THR A 194 -13.56 -13.72 -13.10
C THR A 194 -13.13 -12.51 -12.27
N GLU A 195 -12.36 -12.75 -11.21
CA GLU A 195 -11.78 -11.71 -10.36
C GLU A 195 -10.35 -12.11 -9.96
N LEU A 196 -9.41 -11.17 -10.04
CA LEU A 196 -8.04 -11.35 -9.60
C LEU A 196 -7.61 -10.13 -8.80
N THR A 197 -7.07 -10.37 -7.61
CA THR A 197 -6.55 -9.30 -6.75
C THR A 197 -5.12 -9.63 -6.38
N ALA A 198 -4.20 -8.68 -6.59
CA ALA A 198 -2.81 -8.84 -6.21
C ALA A 198 -2.64 -8.46 -4.75
N VAL A 199 -1.94 -9.27 -3.97
CA VAL A 199 -1.55 -8.94 -2.60
C VAL A 199 -0.18 -8.29 -2.67
N VAL A 200 -0.17 -6.98 -2.88
CA VAL A 200 1.01 -6.16 -2.59
C VAL A 200 0.78 -5.56 -1.21
N GLU A 201 1.27 -6.24 -0.17
CA GLU A 201 1.33 -5.64 1.17
C GLU A 201 2.55 -4.75 1.24
N GLN A 202 2.39 -3.49 0.84
CA GLN A 202 3.40 -2.49 1.14
C GLN A 202 3.20 -2.01 2.59
N LYS A 203 3.84 -2.72 3.54
CA LYS A 203 4.06 -2.14 4.87
C LYS A 203 4.96 -0.93 4.68
N MET A 204 4.55 0.21 5.23
CA MET A 204 5.29 1.46 5.11
C MET A 204 6.76 1.29 5.50
N ASP A 205 7.64 1.86 4.68
CA ASP A 205 9.06 1.98 4.95
C ASP A 205 9.29 3.05 6.04
N THR A 206 9.24 2.63 7.29
CA THR A 206 9.55 3.46 8.46
C THR A 206 11.03 3.90 8.47
N THR A 207 11.90 3.23 7.69
CA THR A 207 13.33 3.50 7.57
C THR A 207 13.63 4.80 6.81
N ALA A 208 12.83 5.15 5.80
CA ALA A 208 12.97 6.41 5.05
C ALA A 208 12.78 7.68 5.91
N ILE A 209 12.09 7.54 7.05
CA ILE A 209 11.90 8.61 8.04
C ILE A 209 13.00 8.58 9.12
N GLN A 210 13.66 7.44 9.35
CA GLN A 210 14.57 7.21 10.46
C GLN A 210 16.07 7.41 10.12
N GLU A 211 16.50 7.17 8.88
CA GLU A 211 17.90 7.39 8.49
C GLU A 211 18.41 8.82 8.76
N PRO A 212 17.65 9.90 8.46
CA PRO A 212 18.09 11.27 8.75
C PRO A 212 18.23 11.58 10.26
N MET A 213 17.59 10.78 11.13
CA MET A 213 17.61 10.97 12.58
C MET A 213 18.77 10.25 13.27
N LYS A 214 19.38 9.23 12.64
CA LYS A 214 20.57 8.54 13.19
C LYS A 214 21.72 9.50 13.45
N ASP A 215 21.87 10.51 12.59
CA ASP A 215 22.89 11.55 12.74
C ASP A 215 22.57 12.55 13.86
N LEU A 216 21.29 12.72 14.21
CA LEU A 216 20.82 13.67 15.21
C LEU A 216 20.71 13.05 16.62
N PHE A 217 20.52 11.73 16.71
CA PHE A 217 20.41 10.99 17.97
C PHE A 217 21.28 9.72 17.98
N PRO A 218 22.62 9.83 17.93
CA PRO A 218 23.49 8.68 18.01
C PRO A 218 23.41 8.03 19.39
N PHE A 219 22.89 6.81 19.45
CA PHE A 219 22.99 5.96 20.64
C PHE A 219 23.73 4.67 20.30
N GLN A 220 24.49 4.16 21.28
CA GLN A 220 25.12 2.85 21.13
C GLN A 220 24.05 1.77 21.29
N GLU A 221 23.89 0.92 20.28
CA GLU A 221 22.96 -0.21 20.33
C GLU A 221 23.28 -1.10 21.55
N ALA A 222 22.27 -1.28 22.39
CA ALA A 222 22.34 -2.11 23.60
C ALA A 222 21.63 -3.46 23.41
N GLY A 223 20.68 -3.52 22.46
CA GLY A 223 19.95 -4.74 22.14
C GLY A 223 18.71 -4.50 21.29
N ARG A 224 17.94 -5.56 21.10
CA ARG A 224 16.73 -5.58 20.26
C ARG A 224 15.53 -6.09 21.04
N ILE A 225 14.36 -5.58 20.71
CA ILE A 225 13.08 -6.18 21.11
C ILE A 225 12.38 -6.76 19.88
N THR A 226 11.81 -7.95 20.06
CA THR A 226 11.09 -8.69 19.02
C THR A 226 9.64 -8.83 19.43
N ALA A 227 8.73 -8.19 18.69
CA ALA A 227 7.28 -8.32 18.85
C ALA A 227 6.80 -8.24 20.31
N VAL A 228 7.08 -7.11 20.97
CA VAL A 228 6.68 -6.87 22.36
C VAL A 228 5.42 -6.02 22.40
N GLU A 229 4.43 -6.42 23.21
CA GLU A 229 3.26 -5.58 23.47
C GLU A 229 3.64 -4.34 24.28
N GLY A 230 3.10 -3.20 23.87
CA GLY A 230 3.26 -1.92 24.53
C GLY A 230 2.04 -1.04 24.43
N VAL A 231 2.10 0.09 25.11
CA VAL A 231 1.10 1.15 25.08
C VAL A 231 1.79 2.45 24.72
N VAL A 232 1.35 3.10 23.64
CA VAL A 232 1.80 4.44 23.30
C VAL A 232 1.19 5.43 24.28
N LYS A 233 2.03 6.25 24.91
CA LYS A 233 1.61 7.33 25.81
C LYS A 233 2.20 8.66 25.40
N LEU A 234 1.34 9.66 25.25
CA LEU A 234 1.75 11.06 25.28
C LEU A 234 2.36 11.36 26.66
N PHE A 235 3.63 11.76 26.66
CA PHE A 235 4.42 12.04 27.86
C PHE A 235 4.54 13.55 28.11
N SER A 236 4.72 14.35 27.05
CA SER A 236 4.72 15.81 27.07
C SER A 236 3.85 16.30 25.92
N SER A 237 3.09 17.37 26.11
CA SER A 237 2.28 18.02 25.08
C SER A 237 2.90 19.31 24.55
N ASP A 238 4.07 19.69 25.08
CA ASP A 238 4.82 20.88 24.64
C ASP A 238 6.34 20.68 24.92
N PRO A 239 7.13 20.21 23.94
CA PRO A 239 6.68 19.65 22.65
C PRO A 239 5.97 18.31 22.84
N ASP A 240 5.24 17.87 21.80
CA ASP A 240 4.61 16.56 21.76
C ASP A 240 5.68 15.44 21.79
N ILE A 241 5.75 14.73 22.91
CA ILE A 241 6.67 13.61 23.11
C ILE A 241 5.83 12.38 23.45
N TYR A 242 6.03 11.32 22.67
CA TYR A 242 5.40 10.03 22.90
C TYR A 242 6.43 9.00 23.35
N ILE A 243 6.03 8.12 24.25
CA ILE A 243 6.81 6.96 24.69
C ILE A 243 6.01 5.67 24.47
N ILE A 244 6.71 4.56 24.36
CA ILE A 244 6.11 3.22 24.34
C ILE A 244 6.39 2.57 25.70
N GLU A 245 5.34 2.35 26.49
CA GLU A 245 5.42 1.62 27.75
C GLU A 245 5.19 0.12 27.50
N THR A 246 6.17 -0.71 27.87
CA THR A 246 6.05 -2.18 27.80
C THR A 246 6.12 -2.79 29.20
N ASN A 247 5.82 -4.08 29.32
CA ASN A 247 5.84 -4.83 30.58
C ASN A 247 5.03 -4.12 31.68
N ASN A 248 3.78 -3.74 31.36
CA ASN A 248 2.86 -3.02 32.27
C ASN A 248 3.44 -1.72 32.84
N GLY A 249 4.24 -0.99 32.06
CA GLY A 249 4.81 0.32 32.43
C GLY A 249 6.15 0.24 33.15
N THR A 250 6.73 -0.95 33.33
CA THR A 250 8.05 -1.12 33.95
C THR A 250 9.21 -0.76 33.01
N ARG A 251 8.99 -0.79 31.70
CA ARG A 251 9.95 -0.31 30.70
C ARG A 251 9.32 0.76 29.83
N ARG A 252 10.13 1.77 29.50
CA ARG A 252 9.78 2.91 28.65
C ARG A 252 10.78 3.00 27.52
N TYR A 253 10.28 3.00 26.30
CA TYR A 253 11.07 3.29 25.12
C TYR A 253 10.72 4.68 24.63
N LEU A 254 11.73 5.48 24.35
CA LEU A 254 11.63 6.79 23.73
C LEU A 254 11.95 6.61 22.24
N PRO A 255 10.92 6.45 21.38
CA PRO A 255 11.16 6.32 19.95
C PRO A 255 11.74 7.61 19.41
N ALA A 256 12.74 7.51 18.53
CA ALA A 256 13.28 8.67 17.81
C ALA A 256 12.17 9.36 16.99
N ILE A 257 11.38 8.55 16.29
CA ILE A 257 10.16 8.97 15.61
C ILE A 257 9.09 7.92 15.85
N ILE A 258 7.88 8.38 16.16
CA ILE A 258 6.68 7.58 16.12
C ILE A 258 5.83 8.06 14.93
N PRO A 259 5.30 7.16 14.08
CA PRO A 259 4.45 7.59 12.99
C PRO A 259 3.18 8.27 13.52
N ASP A 260 2.69 9.29 12.82
CA ASP A 260 1.57 10.11 13.28
C ASP A 260 0.29 9.28 13.54
N ALA A 261 0.07 8.23 12.76
CA ALA A 261 -1.03 7.29 12.97
C ALA A 261 -0.99 6.59 14.34
N PHE A 262 0.19 6.46 14.94
CA PHE A 262 0.41 5.85 16.25
C PHE A 262 0.58 6.87 17.37
N LYS A 263 0.55 8.18 17.10
CA LYS A 263 0.57 9.27 18.10
C LYS A 263 -0.76 9.42 18.85
N VAL A 264 -1.31 8.31 19.32
CA VAL A 264 -2.59 8.25 20.04
C VAL A 264 -2.31 7.82 21.49
N HIS A 265 -2.73 8.64 22.44
CA HIS A 265 -2.57 8.33 23.85
C HIS A 265 -3.38 7.07 24.23
N ASN A 266 -2.73 6.12 24.91
CA ASN A 266 -3.24 4.80 25.28
C ASN A 266 -3.50 3.83 24.12
N LEU A 267 -2.86 4.02 22.97
CA LEU A 267 -2.92 3.04 21.87
C LEU A 267 -2.12 1.78 22.22
N ARG A 268 -2.76 0.61 22.18
CA ARG A 268 -2.06 -0.68 22.35
C ARG A 268 -1.38 -1.06 21.05
N VAL A 269 -0.12 -1.43 21.14
CA VAL A 269 0.72 -1.71 19.97
C VAL A 269 1.60 -2.93 20.19
N LEU A 270 1.90 -3.63 19.11
CA LEU A 270 2.96 -4.63 19.03
C LEU A 270 4.16 -3.95 18.36
N VAL A 271 5.34 -4.01 18.99
CA VAL A 271 6.50 -3.25 18.51
C VAL A 271 7.75 -4.12 18.40
N THR A 272 8.54 -3.89 17.35
CA THR A 272 9.86 -4.48 17.12
C THR A 272 10.84 -3.35 16.84
N GLY A 273 12.08 -3.48 17.32
CA GLY A 273 13.09 -2.48 17.06
C GLY A 273 14.34 -2.61 17.92
N VAL A 274 15.25 -1.68 17.73
CA VAL A 274 16.56 -1.62 18.39
C VAL A 274 16.54 -0.56 19.48
N TYR A 275 17.10 -0.86 20.66
CA TYR A 275 17.21 0.10 21.75
C TYR A 275 18.66 0.40 22.12
N GLY A 276 18.89 1.62 22.60
CA GLY A 276 20.21 2.14 22.93
C GLY A 276 20.56 2.10 24.41
N GLU A 277 21.85 2.25 24.69
CA GLU A 277 22.32 2.58 26.03
C GLU A 277 22.00 4.05 26.37
N ILE A 278 21.61 4.30 27.62
CA ILE A 278 21.50 5.66 28.15
C ILE A 278 22.87 6.04 28.70
N PRO A 279 23.53 7.10 28.20
CA PRO A 279 24.82 7.53 28.72
C PRO A 279 24.74 7.85 30.21
N ALA A 280 25.79 7.53 30.97
CA ALA A 280 25.80 7.61 32.45
C ALA A 280 25.43 8.99 33.04
N ASN A 281 25.57 10.08 32.26
CA ASN A 281 25.29 11.45 32.69
C ASN A 281 24.02 12.05 32.05
N VAL A 282 23.22 11.25 31.33
CA VAL A 282 22.01 11.72 30.63
C VAL A 282 20.78 11.10 31.29
N ARG A 283 19.77 11.93 31.54
CA ARG A 283 18.44 11.46 31.98
C ARG A 283 17.46 11.59 30.84
N LEU A 284 17.00 10.46 30.32
CA LEU A 284 15.98 10.40 29.27
C LEU A 284 14.64 9.95 29.86
N MET A 285 13.55 10.35 29.19
CA MET A 285 12.18 9.97 29.55
C MET A 285 11.88 8.48 29.26
N GLY A 286 12.76 7.81 28.51
CA GLY A 286 12.75 6.39 28.21
C GLY A 286 14.07 5.96 27.56
N THR A 287 14.27 4.67 27.36
CA THR A 287 15.40 4.10 26.62
C THR A 287 15.29 4.49 25.14
N PRO A 288 16.34 5.07 24.52
CA PRO A 288 16.33 5.38 23.09
C PRO A 288 15.91 4.18 22.27
N PHE A 289 15.05 4.40 21.29
CA PHE A 289 14.43 3.31 20.54
C PHE A 289 14.24 3.66 19.07
N GLU A 290 14.67 2.76 18.20
CA GLU A 290 14.44 2.80 16.76
C GLU A 290 13.37 1.76 16.42
N ILE A 291 12.23 2.22 15.92
CA ILE A 291 11.08 1.35 15.61
C ILE A 291 11.29 0.71 14.25
N GLU A 292 11.50 -0.60 14.18
CA GLU A 292 11.50 -1.33 12.91
C GLU A 292 10.05 -1.62 12.47
N VAL A 293 9.20 -2.08 13.39
CA VAL A 293 7.79 -2.42 13.13
C VAL A 293 6.93 -1.94 14.29
N ILE A 294 5.77 -1.38 13.97
CA ILE A 294 4.72 -1.04 14.94
C ILE A 294 3.34 -1.37 14.35
N GLU A 295 2.52 -2.10 15.10
CA GLU A 295 1.19 -2.54 14.70
C GLU A 295 0.19 -2.30 15.83
N GLU A 296 -1.05 -1.91 15.51
CA GLU A 296 -2.12 -1.73 16.52
C GLU A 296 -2.66 -3.09 16.96
N ILE A 297 -2.74 -3.32 18.28
CA ILE A 297 -3.36 -4.53 18.85
C ILE A 297 -4.81 -4.22 19.14
N LYS A 298 -5.72 -4.96 18.47
CA LYS A 298 -7.17 -4.88 18.69
C LYS A 298 -7.61 -5.60 19.96
#